data_AF-A0A1Q3BNC3-F1
#
_entry.id   AF-A0A1Q3BNC3-F1
#
_cell.length_a   1.000
_cell.length_b   1.000
_cell.length_c   1.000
_cell.angle_alpha   90.00
_cell.angle_beta   90.00
_cell.angle_gamma   90.00
#
_symmetry.space_group_name_H-M   'P 1'
#
loop_
_entity.id
_entity.type
_entity.pdbx_description
1 polymer ?
#
loop_
_entity_poly.entity_id
_entity_poly.type
_entity_poly.pdbx_seq_one_letter_code
_entity_poly.pdbx_strand_id
1 'polypeptide(L)'
;VALGGRSKIEHIKDKVTPPVAIDDKFESWRSSDNQVMTWIFNSMEPKVYEIFAYSESAKELDSIKEHYGNQNNISRVFELQQEVCQTKLPTQSFNEHLGLMKKRWDELKQYHPKAATVDEYVIREEQDKMFMFLASVRPEYEDVKRQILMTTPLPSFAMVCDTIQREETRRRVMNPVISSGGDKHKNYAHYTVATNIGFSSTVPSPTNNFSSSSGRGKGRGRGSKYHCDHCHRDGHTQDRCWVLYPHLK
;
A
#
# COMPACT_ATOMS: atom_id res chain seq x y z
N VAL A 1 -5.53 -19.00 -29.65
CA VAL A 1 -5.10 -19.91 -30.75
C VAL A 1 -6.27 -20.34 -31.62
N ALA A 2 -7.37 -20.87 -31.05
CA ALA A 2 -8.53 -21.33 -31.84
C ALA A 2 -9.17 -20.24 -32.73
N LEU A 3 -9.40 -19.04 -32.19
CA LEU A 3 -10.00 -17.92 -32.94
C LEU A 3 -9.07 -17.34 -34.01
N GLY A 4 -7.80 -17.13 -33.66
CA GLY A 4 -6.79 -16.61 -34.58
C GLY A 4 -6.44 -17.58 -35.71
N GLY A 5 -6.38 -18.89 -35.42
CA GLY A 5 -6.08 -19.92 -36.42
C GLY A 5 -7.19 -20.14 -37.46
N ARG A 6 -8.40 -19.61 -37.22
CA ARG A 6 -9.54 -19.67 -38.14
C ARG A 6 -9.96 -18.28 -38.67
N SER A 7 -9.14 -17.26 -38.44
CA SER A 7 -9.42 -15.88 -38.85
C SER A 7 -10.77 -15.34 -38.34
N LYS A 8 -11.25 -15.80 -37.17
CA LYS A 8 -12.53 -15.37 -36.58
C LYS A 8 -12.39 -14.33 -35.46
N ILE A 9 -11.17 -13.86 -35.21
CA ILE A 9 -10.90 -12.89 -34.14
C ILE A 9 -11.56 -11.52 -34.38
N GLU A 10 -11.91 -11.22 -35.63
CA GLU A 10 -12.53 -9.97 -36.04
C GLU A 10 -14.01 -9.88 -35.69
N HIS A 11 -14.64 -10.98 -35.25
CA HIS A 11 -16.00 -10.96 -34.69
C HIS A 11 -16.04 -10.39 -33.27
N ILE A 12 -14.90 -10.37 -32.58
CA ILE A 12 -14.77 -9.86 -31.21
C ILE A 12 -14.20 -8.43 -31.23
N LYS A 13 -13.17 -8.19 -32.03
CA LYS A 13 -12.57 -6.86 -32.20
C LYS A 13 -13.44 -6.08 -33.18
N ASP A 14 -13.81 -4.83 -32.87
CA ASP A 14 -14.75 -3.90 -33.56
C ASP A 14 -14.66 -3.73 -35.11
N LYS A 15 -13.87 -4.53 -35.82
CA LYS A 15 -13.61 -4.44 -37.25
C LYS A 15 -14.70 -5.05 -38.13
N VAL A 16 -15.50 -6.00 -37.65
CA VAL A 16 -16.61 -6.58 -38.42
C VAL A 16 -17.93 -6.10 -37.83
N THR A 17 -18.54 -5.10 -38.45
CA THR A 17 -19.93 -4.73 -38.12
C THR A 17 -20.88 -5.72 -38.78
N PRO A 18 -22.02 -6.05 -38.13
CA PRO A 18 -23.02 -6.92 -38.72
C PRO A 18 -23.45 -6.38 -40.10
N PRO A 19 -23.42 -7.21 -41.16
CA PRO A 19 -23.98 -6.82 -42.46
C PRO A 19 -25.48 -6.51 -42.35
N VAL A 20 -26.02 -5.73 -43.28
CA VAL A 20 -27.47 -5.50 -43.34
C VAL A 20 -28.17 -6.84 -43.59
N ALA A 21 -29.23 -7.15 -42.84
CA ALA A 21 -29.94 -8.44 -42.85
C ALA A 21 -30.54 -8.87 -44.20
N ILE A 22 -30.46 -8.02 -45.23
CA ILE A 22 -30.97 -8.24 -46.58
C ILE A 22 -29.87 -8.80 -47.52
N ASP A 23 -28.60 -8.74 -47.11
CA ASP A 23 -27.46 -9.24 -47.88
C ASP A 23 -27.30 -10.77 -47.70
N ASP A 24 -27.06 -11.51 -48.78
CA ASP A 24 -26.73 -12.94 -48.77
C ASP A 24 -25.52 -13.25 -47.86
N LYS A 25 -24.68 -12.25 -47.59
CA LYS A 25 -23.53 -12.36 -46.68
C LYS A 25 -23.91 -12.37 -45.19
N PHE A 26 -25.13 -11.97 -44.83
CA PHE A 26 -25.58 -11.93 -43.43
C PHE A 26 -25.64 -13.33 -42.81
N GLU A 27 -26.16 -14.32 -43.52
CA GLU A 27 -26.29 -15.69 -43.00
C GLU A 27 -24.91 -16.34 -42.77
N SER A 28 -23.97 -16.11 -43.70
CA SER A 28 -22.57 -16.58 -43.57
C SER A 28 -21.84 -15.91 -42.40
N TRP A 29 -22.09 -14.60 -42.19
CA TRP A 29 -21.59 -13.87 -41.04
C TRP A 29 -22.20 -14.40 -39.73
N ARG A 30 -23.52 -14.58 -39.69
CA ARG A 30 -24.25 -15.05 -38.49
C ARG A 30 -23.83 -16.44 -38.06
N SER A 31 -23.64 -17.36 -39.01
CA SER A 31 -23.10 -18.70 -38.76
C SER A 31 -21.68 -18.63 -38.17
N SER A 32 -20.83 -17.74 -38.70
CA SER A 32 -19.49 -17.51 -38.18
C SER A 32 -19.50 -16.92 -36.76
N ASP A 33 -20.41 -15.99 -36.49
CA ASP A 33 -20.58 -15.35 -35.19
C ASP A 33 -21.06 -16.34 -34.12
N ASN A 34 -22.07 -17.15 -34.44
CA ASN A 34 -22.57 -18.22 -33.57
C ASN A 34 -21.50 -19.26 -33.25
N GLN A 35 -20.62 -19.57 -34.21
CA GLN A 35 -19.49 -20.47 -33.98
C GLN A 35 -18.49 -19.89 -32.98
N VAL A 36 -18.19 -18.59 -33.07
CA VAL A 36 -17.34 -17.89 -32.10
C VAL A 36 -17.99 -17.88 -30.71
N MET A 37 -19.27 -17.55 -30.62
CA MET A 37 -20.01 -17.60 -29.35
C MET A 37 -19.96 -19.00 -28.72
N THR A 38 -20.17 -20.05 -29.51
CA THR A 38 -20.12 -21.43 -29.03
C THR A 38 -18.74 -21.76 -28.45
N TRP A 39 -17.65 -21.33 -29.10
CA TRP A 39 -16.30 -21.54 -28.57
C TRP A 39 -16.05 -20.77 -27.28
N ILE A 40 -16.56 -19.54 -27.17
CA ILE A 40 -16.46 -18.73 -25.96
C ILE A 40 -17.22 -19.41 -24.82
N PHE A 41 -18.49 -19.78 -25.03
CA PHE A 41 -19.33 -20.44 -24.04
C PHE A 41 -18.76 -21.78 -23.56
N ASN A 42 -18.23 -22.60 -24.46
CA ASN A 42 -17.59 -23.87 -24.10
C ASN A 42 -16.28 -23.71 -23.33
N SER A 43 -15.68 -22.50 -23.32
CA SER A 43 -14.48 -22.20 -22.56
C SER A 43 -14.75 -21.60 -21.18
N MET A 44 -16.02 -21.31 -20.85
CA MET A 44 -16.42 -20.71 -19.59
C MET A 44 -16.74 -21.74 -18.52
N GLU A 45 -16.62 -21.32 -17.27
CA GLU A 45 -17.27 -22.02 -16.16
C GLU A 45 -18.80 -21.87 -16.27
N PRO A 46 -19.60 -22.90 -15.92
CA PRO A 46 -21.06 -22.85 -16.05
C PRO A 46 -21.72 -21.61 -15.41
N LYS A 47 -21.22 -21.17 -14.25
CA LYS A 47 -21.73 -19.98 -13.55
C LYS A 47 -21.47 -18.67 -14.30
N VAL A 48 -20.36 -18.60 -15.05
CA VAL A 48 -20.05 -17.42 -15.88
C VAL A 48 -20.91 -17.46 -17.14
N TYR A 49 -21.08 -18.64 -17.74
CA TYR A 49 -21.96 -18.83 -18.90
C TYR A 49 -23.38 -18.31 -18.64
N GLU A 50 -23.98 -18.64 -17.49
CA GLU A 50 -25.35 -18.22 -17.14
C GLU A 50 -25.54 -16.69 -17.18
N ILE A 51 -24.50 -15.91 -16.87
CA ILE A 51 -24.56 -14.44 -16.86
C ILE A 51 -24.64 -13.88 -18.29
N PHE A 52 -24.03 -14.56 -19.27
CA PHE A 52 -23.95 -14.12 -20.66
C PHE A 52 -24.81 -14.97 -21.62
N ALA A 53 -25.66 -15.85 -21.11
CA ALA A 53 -26.44 -16.79 -21.91
C ALA A 53 -27.36 -16.11 -22.95
N TYR A 54 -27.78 -14.88 -22.67
CA TYR A 54 -28.66 -14.07 -23.53
C TYR A 54 -27.93 -13.10 -24.45
N SER A 55 -26.60 -13.12 -24.51
CA SER A 55 -25.85 -12.29 -25.46
C SER A 55 -26.20 -12.67 -26.89
N GLU A 56 -26.49 -11.69 -27.74
CA GLU A 56 -26.97 -11.92 -29.10
C GLU A 56 -25.83 -12.05 -30.12
N SER A 57 -24.62 -11.59 -29.77
CA SER A 57 -23.45 -11.61 -30.65
C SER A 57 -22.14 -11.94 -29.93
N ALA A 58 -21.15 -12.44 -30.67
CA ALA A 58 -19.80 -12.64 -30.14
C ALA A 58 -19.14 -11.33 -29.66
N LYS A 59 -19.55 -10.20 -30.24
CA LYS A 59 -19.09 -8.87 -29.84
C LYS A 59 -19.58 -8.47 -28.46
N GLU A 60 -20.84 -8.76 -28.13
CA GLU A 60 -21.37 -8.49 -26.78
C GLU A 60 -20.65 -9.28 -25.70
N LEU A 61 -20.16 -10.48 -26.04
CA LEU A 61 -19.31 -11.26 -25.15
C LEU A 61 -17.94 -10.59 -24.89
N ASP A 62 -17.50 -9.59 -25.67
CA ASP A 62 -16.29 -8.83 -25.31
C ASP A 62 -16.45 -8.07 -23.98
N SER A 63 -17.69 -7.80 -23.53
CA SER A 63 -17.99 -7.24 -22.21
C SER A 63 -17.47 -8.11 -21.04
N ILE A 64 -17.25 -9.41 -21.25
CA ILE A 64 -16.60 -10.29 -20.26
C ILE A 64 -15.25 -9.70 -19.84
N LYS A 65 -14.53 -9.09 -20.78
CA LYS A 65 -13.24 -8.45 -20.53
C LYS A 65 -13.37 -7.24 -19.60
N GLU A 66 -14.51 -6.57 -19.57
CA GLU A 66 -14.80 -5.48 -18.64
C GLU A 66 -15.12 -6.03 -17.24
N HIS A 67 -15.97 -7.07 -17.15
CA HIS A 67 -16.36 -7.67 -15.88
C HIS A 67 -15.25 -8.47 -15.19
N TYR A 68 -14.44 -9.20 -15.95
CA TYR A 68 -13.46 -10.17 -15.42
C TYR A 68 -12.03 -9.90 -15.86
N GLY A 69 -11.81 -8.97 -16.79
CA GLY A 69 -10.47 -8.70 -17.32
C GLY A 69 -9.53 -8.10 -16.27
N ASN A 70 -10.04 -7.60 -15.14
CA ASN A 70 -9.25 -7.04 -14.05
C ASN A 70 -8.19 -6.02 -14.55
N GLN A 71 -8.53 -5.31 -15.64
CA GLN A 71 -7.66 -4.32 -16.27
C GLN A 71 -7.48 -3.18 -15.27
N ASN A 72 -6.29 -3.07 -14.69
CA ASN A 72 -5.92 -2.15 -13.58
C ASN A 72 -6.25 -2.63 -12.16
N ASN A 73 -6.37 -3.93 -11.91
CA ASN A 73 -6.49 -4.44 -10.54
C ASN A 73 -5.15 -4.38 -9.80
N ILE A 74 -4.88 -3.25 -9.14
CA ILE A 74 -3.66 -3.00 -8.35
C ILE A 74 -3.50 -4.03 -7.22
N SER A 75 -4.61 -4.44 -6.61
CA SER A 75 -4.58 -5.47 -5.55
C SER A 75 -4.08 -6.81 -6.09
N ARG A 76 -4.48 -7.19 -7.31
CA ARG A 76 -3.98 -8.40 -7.98
C ARG A 76 -2.50 -8.31 -8.32
N VAL A 77 -2.02 -7.13 -8.74
CA VAL A 77 -0.59 -6.89 -8.98
C VAL A 77 0.21 -7.08 -7.69
N PHE A 78 -0.23 -6.47 -6.59
CA PHE A 78 0.41 -6.61 -5.29
C PHE A 78 0.43 -8.06 -4.80
N GLU A 79 -0.70 -8.77 -4.92
CA GLU A 79 -0.80 -10.19 -4.57
C GLU A 79 0.20 -11.06 -5.36
N LEU A 80 0.25 -10.90 -6.68
CA LEU A 80 1.18 -11.65 -7.54
C LEU A 80 2.65 -11.34 -7.21
N GLN A 81 2.99 -10.08 -6.93
CA GLN A 81 4.34 -9.72 -6.52
C GLN A 81 4.71 -10.37 -5.17
N GLN A 82 3.78 -10.38 -4.22
CA GLN A 82 3.99 -11.02 -2.94
C GLN A 82 4.16 -12.54 -3.10
N GLU A 83 3.33 -13.20 -3.90
CA GLU A 83 3.48 -14.63 -4.22
C GLU A 83 4.83 -14.92 -4.86
N VAL A 84 5.28 -14.10 -5.82
CA VAL A 84 6.60 -14.24 -6.46
C VAL A 84 7.73 -14.13 -5.43
N CYS A 85 7.68 -13.16 -4.52
CA CYS A 85 8.69 -12.99 -3.48
C CYS A 85 8.67 -14.12 -2.43
N GLN A 86 7.51 -14.70 -2.14
CA GLN A 86 7.36 -15.77 -1.15
C GLN A 86 7.60 -17.17 -1.73
N THR A 87 7.58 -17.31 -3.05
CA THR A 87 7.80 -18.60 -3.72
C THR A 87 9.25 -19.04 -3.50
N LYS A 88 9.44 -19.99 -2.58
CA LYS A 88 10.73 -20.66 -2.32
C LYS A 88 10.72 -22.03 -2.97
N LEU A 89 11.91 -22.60 -3.18
CA LEU A 89 12.09 -23.98 -3.64
C LEU A 89 12.09 -24.92 -2.41
N PRO A 90 10.98 -25.62 -2.07
CA PRO A 90 10.91 -26.33 -0.80
C PRO A 90 11.21 -27.83 -0.98
N THR A 91 10.57 -28.47 -1.96
CA THR A 91 10.58 -29.93 -2.21
C THR A 91 10.26 -30.33 -3.66
N GLN A 92 10.01 -29.36 -4.55
CA GLN A 92 9.68 -29.60 -5.96
C GLN A 92 10.96 -29.72 -6.81
N SER A 93 10.88 -30.40 -7.96
CA SER A 93 11.99 -30.42 -8.92
C SER A 93 12.26 -29.01 -9.45
N PHE A 94 13.51 -28.74 -9.86
CA PHE A 94 13.89 -27.44 -10.43
C PHE A 94 12.98 -27.01 -11.58
N ASN A 95 12.57 -27.94 -12.44
CA ASN A 95 11.70 -27.66 -13.58
C ASN A 95 10.27 -27.29 -13.16
N GLU A 96 9.73 -27.94 -12.13
CA GLU A 96 8.40 -27.58 -11.58
C GLU A 96 8.43 -26.17 -10.98
N HIS A 97 9.48 -25.85 -10.22
CA HIS A 97 9.64 -24.51 -9.66
C HIS A 97 9.85 -23.44 -10.75
N LEU A 98 10.69 -23.70 -11.74
CA LEU A 98 10.87 -22.80 -12.89
C LEU A 98 9.56 -22.60 -13.65
N GLY A 99 8.76 -23.66 -13.83
CA GLY A 99 7.44 -23.60 -14.45
C GLY A 99 6.48 -22.73 -13.64
N LEU A 100 6.44 -22.89 -12.32
CA LEU A 100 5.62 -22.06 -11.44
C LEU A 100 6.06 -20.59 -11.49
N MET A 101 7.36 -20.30 -11.37
CA MET A 101 7.88 -18.94 -11.43
C MET A 101 7.57 -18.28 -12.78
N LYS A 102 7.76 -18.98 -13.90
CA LYS A 102 7.38 -18.50 -15.24
C LYS A 102 5.89 -18.20 -15.33
N LYS A 103 5.04 -19.12 -14.86
CA LYS A 103 3.59 -18.93 -14.83
C LYS A 103 3.22 -17.64 -14.09
N ARG A 104 3.78 -17.43 -12.89
CA ARG A 104 3.51 -16.22 -12.09
C ARG A 104 4.02 -14.94 -12.75
N TRP A 105 5.21 -14.96 -13.36
CA TRP A 105 5.72 -13.80 -14.10
C TRP A 105 4.88 -13.47 -15.32
N ASP A 106 4.42 -14.47 -16.07
CA ASP A 106 3.61 -14.24 -17.26
C ASP A 106 2.21 -13.72 -16.88
N GLU A 107 1.65 -14.21 -15.78
CA GLU A 107 0.42 -13.67 -15.18
C GLU A 107 0.61 -12.23 -14.70
N LEU A 108 1.72 -11.92 -14.01
CA LEU A 108 2.04 -10.55 -13.57
C LEU A 108 2.15 -9.59 -14.76
N LYS A 109 2.78 -10.00 -15.86
CA LYS A 109 2.88 -9.18 -17.09
C LYS A 109 1.52 -8.86 -17.70
N GLN A 110 0.50 -9.70 -17.49
CA GLN A 110 -0.84 -9.46 -17.99
C GLN A 110 -1.52 -8.29 -17.26
N TYR A 111 -1.34 -8.20 -15.95
CA TYR A 111 -1.93 -7.15 -15.12
C TYR A 111 -1.03 -5.92 -14.95
N HIS A 112 0.27 -6.09 -15.18
CA HIS A 112 1.29 -5.05 -15.11
C HIS A 112 2.08 -4.98 -16.43
N PRO A 113 1.44 -4.51 -17.53
CA PRO A 113 2.07 -4.47 -18.84
C PRO A 113 3.26 -3.51 -18.86
N LYS A 114 4.17 -3.70 -19.83
CA LYS A 114 5.31 -2.79 -20.03
C LYS A 114 4.82 -1.36 -20.23
N ALA A 115 5.49 -0.41 -19.60
CA ALA A 115 5.25 1.01 -19.82
C ALA A 115 5.46 1.35 -21.30
N ALA A 116 4.52 2.08 -21.89
CA ALA A 116 4.61 2.57 -23.26
C ALA A 116 5.36 3.90 -23.35
N THR A 117 5.36 4.67 -22.25
CA THR A 117 6.00 5.99 -22.15
C THR A 117 6.96 6.07 -20.96
N VAL A 118 7.83 7.09 -20.97
CA VAL A 118 8.77 7.35 -19.86
C VAL A 118 8.02 7.72 -18.58
N ASP A 119 6.96 8.52 -18.67
CA ASP A 119 6.16 8.93 -17.51
C ASP A 119 5.45 7.73 -16.86
N GLU A 120 4.89 6.83 -17.67
CA GLU A 120 4.33 5.57 -17.18
C GLU A 120 5.39 4.69 -16.49
N TYR A 121 6.61 4.67 -17.02
CA TYR A 121 7.71 3.91 -16.42
C TYR A 121 8.05 4.45 -15.02
N VAL A 122 8.13 5.78 -14.86
CA VAL A 122 8.42 6.40 -13.55
C VAL A 122 7.32 6.06 -12.54
N ILE A 123 6.04 6.20 -12.93
CA ILE A 123 4.91 5.86 -12.08
C ILE A 123 4.95 4.37 -11.69
N ARG A 124 5.27 3.49 -12.64
CA ARG A 124 5.40 2.04 -12.42
C ARG A 124 6.53 1.70 -11.46
N GLU A 125 7.68 2.33 -11.61
CA GLU A 125 8.82 2.13 -10.72
C GLU A 125 8.51 2.56 -9.28
N GLU A 126 7.80 3.68 -9.11
CA GLU A 126 7.32 4.11 -7.79
C GLU A 126 6.30 3.13 -7.19
N GLN A 127 5.38 2.61 -8.00
CA GLN A 127 4.41 1.59 -7.60
C GLN A 127 5.11 0.31 -7.11
N ASP A 128 6.08 -0.19 -7.87
CA ASP A 128 6.83 -1.41 -7.52
C ASP A 128 7.60 -1.23 -6.21
N LYS A 129 8.26 -0.08 -6.00
CA LYS A 129 8.93 0.26 -4.73
C LYS A 129 7.95 0.25 -3.57
N MET A 130 6.77 0.84 -3.77
CA MET A 130 5.72 0.89 -2.76
C MET A 130 5.19 -0.50 -2.42
N PHE A 131 4.96 -1.37 -3.40
CA PHE A 131 4.52 -2.74 -3.17
C PHE A 131 5.57 -3.56 -2.42
N MET A 132 6.84 -3.46 -2.81
CA MET A 132 7.93 -4.11 -2.06
C MET A 132 8.00 -3.63 -0.61
N PHE A 133 7.80 -2.33 -0.38
CA PHE A 133 7.71 -1.79 0.97
C PHE A 133 6.50 -2.34 1.74
N LEU A 134 5.29 -2.28 1.18
CA LEU A 134 4.07 -2.80 1.80
C LEU A 134 4.16 -4.30 2.10
N ALA A 135 4.82 -5.08 1.24
CA ALA A 135 5.05 -6.51 1.46
C ALA A 135 6.02 -6.77 2.63
N SER A 136 6.94 -5.85 2.91
CA SER A 136 7.88 -5.94 4.04
C SER A 136 7.28 -5.52 5.39
N VAL A 137 6.17 -4.77 5.39
CA VAL A 137 5.53 -4.31 6.62
C VAL A 137 4.85 -5.48 7.34
N ARG A 138 4.91 -5.48 8.68
CA ARG A 138 4.41 -6.57 9.52
C ARG A 138 2.92 -6.89 9.29
N PRO A 139 2.48 -8.14 9.51
CA PRO A 139 1.08 -8.56 9.36
C PRO A 139 0.09 -7.77 10.23
N GLU A 140 0.57 -7.15 11.32
CA GLU A 140 -0.31 -6.33 12.14
C GLU A 140 -0.91 -5.15 11.36
N TYR A 141 -0.27 -4.67 10.29
CA TYR A 141 -0.71 -3.50 9.50
C TYR A 141 -1.60 -3.86 8.30
N GLU A 142 -2.06 -5.12 8.18
CA GLU A 142 -2.83 -5.58 7.02
C GLU A 142 -4.09 -4.74 6.75
N ASP A 143 -4.78 -4.24 7.77
CA ASP A 143 -5.92 -3.32 7.60
C ASP A 143 -5.54 -2.05 6.83
N VAL A 144 -4.39 -1.47 7.16
CA VAL A 144 -3.89 -0.24 6.53
C VAL A 144 -3.39 -0.53 5.12
N LYS A 145 -2.72 -1.67 4.90
CA LYS A 145 -2.35 -2.11 3.54
C LYS A 145 -3.59 -2.24 2.66
N ARG A 146 -4.66 -2.89 3.15
CA ARG A 146 -5.93 -2.99 2.43
C ARG A 146 -6.52 -1.63 2.10
N GLN A 147 -6.57 -0.71 3.07
CA GLN A 147 -7.10 0.63 2.84
C GLN A 147 -6.30 1.39 1.77
N ILE A 148 -4.97 1.30 1.79
CA ILE A 148 -4.09 1.92 0.80
C ILE A 148 -4.36 1.34 -0.59
N LEU A 149 -4.44 0.02 -0.72
CA LEU A 149 -4.66 -0.67 -2.01
C LEU A 149 -6.06 -0.44 -2.60
N MET A 150 -7.05 -0.11 -1.76
CA MET A 150 -8.41 0.22 -2.19
C MET A 150 -8.59 1.70 -2.58
N THR A 151 -7.56 2.54 -2.40
CA THR A 151 -7.64 3.96 -2.75
C THR A 151 -7.34 4.16 -4.24
N THR A 152 -8.29 4.74 -4.98
CA THR A 152 -8.14 5.05 -6.42
C THR A 152 -8.27 6.57 -6.66
N PRO A 153 -7.25 7.24 -7.23
CA PRO A 153 -5.95 6.71 -7.65
C PRO A 153 -5.07 6.31 -6.46
N LEU A 154 -4.10 5.43 -6.71
CA LEU A 154 -3.17 4.94 -5.69
C LEU A 154 -2.40 6.12 -5.07
N PRO A 155 -2.27 6.19 -3.75
CA PRO A 155 -1.60 7.31 -3.09
C PRO A 155 -0.10 7.34 -3.43
N SER A 156 0.51 8.51 -3.31
CA SER A 156 1.96 8.63 -3.46
C SER A 156 2.69 7.89 -2.34
N PHE A 157 3.94 7.51 -2.60
CA PHE A 157 4.78 6.84 -1.61
C PHE A 157 4.90 7.64 -0.30
N ALA A 158 4.98 8.97 -0.38
CA ALA A 158 5.00 9.86 0.79
C ALA A 158 3.72 9.71 1.65
N MET A 159 2.55 9.72 1.01
CA MET A 159 1.27 9.53 1.72
C MET A 159 1.15 8.14 2.36
N VAL A 160 1.74 7.11 1.73
CA VAL A 160 1.80 5.75 2.31
C VAL A 160 2.64 5.74 3.58
N CYS A 161 3.83 6.36 3.56
CA CYS A 161 4.67 6.51 4.73
C CYS A 161 3.94 7.23 5.87
N ASP A 162 3.31 8.37 5.58
CA ASP A 162 2.55 9.15 6.57
C ASP A 162 1.38 8.34 7.16
N THR A 163 0.71 7.54 6.33
CA THR A 163 -0.42 6.71 6.77
C THR A 163 0.03 5.59 7.70
N ILE A 164 1.14 4.92 7.40
CA ILE A 164 1.71 3.88 8.26
C ILE A 164 2.24 4.48 9.56
N GLN A 165 2.87 5.66 9.52
CA GLN A 165 3.37 6.35 10.71
C GLN A 165 2.21 6.79 11.64
N ARG A 166 1.12 7.30 11.06
CA ARG A 166 -0.12 7.61 11.80
C ARG A 166 -0.71 6.35 12.45
N GLU A 167 -0.76 5.25 11.72
CA GLU A 167 -1.26 3.97 12.26
C GLU A 167 -0.36 3.44 13.38
N GLU A 168 0.96 3.53 13.24
CA GLU A 168 1.90 3.14 14.29
C GLU A 168 1.64 3.94 15.58
N THR A 169 1.47 5.26 15.45
CA THR A 169 1.16 6.14 16.58
C THR A 169 -0.19 5.79 17.20
N ARG A 170 -1.22 5.57 16.38
CA ARG A 170 -2.55 5.16 16.83
C ARG A 170 -2.49 3.85 17.60
N ARG A 171 -1.76 2.84 17.11
CA ARG A 171 -1.58 1.55 17.78
C ARG A 171 -0.85 1.68 19.11
N ARG A 172 0.17 2.54 19.20
CA ARG A 172 0.87 2.80 20.47
C ARG A 172 -0.07 3.37 21.54
N VAL A 173 -1.02 4.23 21.15
CA VAL A 173 -1.95 4.87 22.09
C VAL A 173 -3.18 4.00 22.37
N MET A 174 -3.73 3.32 21.36
CA MET A 174 -5.00 2.59 21.45
C MET A 174 -4.85 1.10 21.74
N ASN A 175 -3.66 0.51 21.55
CA ASN A 175 -3.35 -0.88 21.84
C ASN A 175 -2.22 -0.97 22.90
N PRO A 176 -2.49 -0.64 24.18
CA PRO A 176 -1.47 -0.65 25.23
C PRO A 176 -0.96 -2.05 25.62
N VAL A 177 -1.46 -3.13 25.00
CA VAL A 177 -1.14 -4.51 25.37
C VAL A 177 -0.20 -5.15 24.36
N ILE A 178 1.06 -4.69 24.34
CA ILE A 178 2.27 -5.54 24.34
C ILE A 178 3.35 -4.77 25.11
N SER A 179 3.19 -4.71 26.43
CA SER A 179 4.26 -4.41 27.36
C SER A 179 4.20 -5.43 28.49
N SER A 180 4.28 -6.71 28.11
CA SER A 180 4.61 -7.79 29.04
C SER A 180 5.97 -8.34 28.64
N GLY A 181 6.98 -7.82 29.32
CA GLY A 181 8.39 -8.10 29.10
C GLY A 181 9.16 -6.88 29.59
N GLY A 182 9.47 -6.87 30.88
CA GLY A 182 9.81 -5.68 31.64
C GLY A 182 10.96 -4.87 31.07
N ASP A 183 10.72 -3.58 30.85
CA ASP A 183 11.69 -2.53 31.12
C ASP A 183 10.93 -1.22 31.38
N LYS A 184 11.00 -0.78 32.63
CA LYS A 184 10.45 0.49 33.08
C LYS A 184 11.39 1.61 32.59
N HIS A 185 10.78 2.70 32.12
CA HIS A 185 11.39 3.97 31.71
C HIS A 185 11.91 4.06 30.27
N LYS A 186 11.02 4.44 29.35
CA LYS A 186 11.40 5.33 28.26
C LYS A 186 10.42 6.50 28.21
N ASN A 187 10.86 7.63 28.75
CA ASN A 187 10.24 8.93 28.49
C ASN A 187 10.43 9.22 26.99
N TYR A 188 9.36 9.15 26.21
CA TYR A 188 9.42 9.54 24.80
C TYR A 188 8.92 10.97 24.66
N ALA A 189 9.85 11.85 24.29
CA ALA A 189 9.61 13.23 23.92
C ALA A 189 8.55 13.30 22.81
N HIS A 190 7.59 14.19 23.01
CA HIS A 190 6.56 14.55 22.05
C HIS A 190 7.21 15.28 20.87
N TYR A 191 7.41 14.61 19.74
CA TYR A 191 7.81 15.28 18.49
C TYR A 191 6.59 16.02 17.93
N THR A 192 6.45 17.30 18.27
CA THR A 192 5.62 18.22 17.48
C THR A 192 6.34 18.47 16.17
N VAL A 193 5.84 17.91 15.06
CA VAL A 193 6.23 18.35 13.73
C VAL A 193 5.65 19.76 13.55
N ALA A 194 6.50 20.77 13.65
CA ALA A 194 6.13 22.14 13.29
C ALA A 194 5.96 22.20 11.77
N THR A 195 4.72 22.15 11.29
CA THR A 195 4.40 22.52 9.91
C THR A 195 4.52 24.04 9.77
N ASN A 196 5.68 24.51 9.31
CA ASN A 196 5.87 25.89 8.90
C ASN A 196 5.10 26.13 7.59
N ILE A 197 3.85 26.58 7.69
CA ILE A 197 3.18 27.32 6.61
C ILE A 197 3.07 28.75 7.10
N GLY A 198 4.18 29.49 6.93
CA GLY A 198 4.29 30.92 7.23
C GLY A 198 4.58 31.67 5.94
N PHE A 199 3.54 32.31 5.42
CA PHE A 199 3.56 33.23 4.29
C PHE A 199 4.54 34.38 4.55
N SER A 200 5.66 34.43 3.83
CA SER A 200 6.69 35.46 3.99
C SER A 200 6.40 36.63 3.06
N SER A 201 5.95 37.76 3.63
CA SER A 201 5.98 39.08 3.01
C SER A 201 7.13 39.89 3.62
N THR A 202 7.95 40.42 2.72
CA THR A 202 9.18 41.19 2.91
C THR A 202 8.95 42.58 3.51
N VAL A 203 9.66 42.95 4.59
CA VAL A 203 10.32 44.28 4.79
C VAL A 203 11.38 44.17 5.92
N PRO A 204 12.59 44.74 5.78
CA PRO A 204 13.60 44.75 6.85
C PRO A 204 13.80 46.09 7.56
N SER A 205 14.26 45.98 8.82
CA SER A 205 15.10 46.92 9.60
C SER A 205 14.42 48.05 10.41
N PRO A 206 15.14 48.70 11.34
CA PRO A 206 15.87 48.16 12.51
C PRO A 206 15.57 49.00 13.77
N THR A 207 16.10 48.63 14.96
CA THR A 207 16.76 49.52 15.96
C THR A 207 16.66 49.00 17.41
N ASN A 208 17.79 49.18 18.11
CA ASN A 208 17.93 49.44 19.56
C ASN A 208 17.58 48.31 20.54
N ASN A 209 18.21 48.15 21.71
CA ASN A 209 19.50 48.52 22.29
C ASN A 209 19.40 47.95 23.75
N PHE A 210 20.53 47.66 24.38
CA PHE A 210 20.73 47.61 25.85
C PHE A 210 20.20 46.45 26.73
N SER A 211 21.20 45.69 27.21
CA SER A 211 21.55 45.40 28.61
C SER A 211 20.58 44.69 29.57
N SER A 212 21.09 43.56 30.07
CA SER A 212 21.04 43.05 31.45
C SER A 212 20.28 43.86 32.51
N SER A 213 19.34 43.22 33.21
CA SER A 213 19.39 43.21 34.68
C SER A 213 18.61 42.05 35.29
N SER A 214 19.25 41.48 36.32
CA SER A 214 18.72 40.77 37.47
C SER A 214 17.23 41.04 37.79
N GLY A 215 16.45 39.96 37.88
CA GLY A 215 15.12 39.95 38.50
C GLY A 215 15.02 38.83 39.53
N ARG A 216 15.14 39.18 40.82
CA ARG A 216 14.85 38.32 41.98
C ARG A 216 13.35 37.95 41.99
N GLY A 217 13.04 36.66 41.84
CA GLY A 217 11.69 36.11 42.03
C GLY A 217 11.69 35.06 43.15
N LYS A 218 11.08 35.42 44.28
CA LYS A 218 11.01 34.66 45.53
C LYS A 218 9.86 33.64 45.47
N GLY A 219 10.20 32.35 45.60
CA GLY A 219 9.42 31.31 46.30
C GLY A 219 8.04 30.87 45.77
N ARG A 220 7.99 29.67 45.20
CA ARG A 220 7.02 28.63 45.61
C ARG A 220 7.72 27.28 45.65
N GLY A 221 7.88 26.74 46.86
CA GLY A 221 8.59 25.51 47.15
C GLY A 221 8.00 24.31 46.39
N ARG A 222 8.79 23.78 45.47
CA ARG A 222 8.62 22.42 44.97
C ARG A 222 9.43 21.55 45.92
N GLY A 223 8.76 20.86 46.84
CA GLY A 223 9.41 19.89 47.72
C GLY A 223 10.32 18.98 46.88
N SER A 224 11.59 18.87 47.28
CA SER A 224 12.54 18.00 46.60
C SER A 224 11.97 16.59 46.61
N LYS A 225 11.80 15.99 45.43
CA LYS A 225 11.29 14.61 45.28
C LYS A 225 12.24 13.54 45.82
N TYR A 226 13.37 13.94 46.37
CA TYR A 226 14.41 13.04 46.83
C TYR A 226 14.36 12.96 48.35
N HIS A 227 13.99 11.80 48.86
CA HIS A 227 14.01 11.44 50.26
C HIS A 227 15.21 10.52 50.51
N CYS A 228 15.92 10.72 51.62
CA CYS A 228 17.06 9.89 52.00
C CYS A 228 16.63 8.83 53.01
N ASP A 229 16.68 7.56 52.61
CA ASP A 229 16.29 6.43 53.48
C ASP A 229 17.21 6.25 54.70
N HIS A 230 18.41 6.84 54.71
CA HIS A 230 19.36 6.70 55.82
C HIS A 230 19.24 7.78 56.89
N CYS A 231 19.02 9.04 56.51
CA CYS A 231 18.90 10.16 57.47
C CYS A 231 17.48 10.72 57.59
N HIS A 232 16.54 10.18 56.81
CA HIS A 232 15.14 10.56 56.74
C HIS A 232 14.89 12.05 56.48
N ARG A 233 15.83 12.71 55.79
CA ARG A 233 15.70 14.12 55.36
C ARG A 233 15.40 14.19 53.88
N ASP A 234 14.50 15.11 53.53
CA ASP A 234 14.20 15.44 52.14
C ASP A 234 15.27 16.37 51.55
N GLY A 235 15.48 16.31 50.24
CA GLY A 235 16.48 17.10 49.52
C GLY A 235 17.53 16.27 48.78
N HIS A 236 17.73 15.02 49.15
CA HIS A 236 18.77 14.14 48.61
C HIS A 236 18.39 12.66 48.77
N THR A 237 19.04 11.79 48.00
CA THR A 237 18.94 10.33 48.10
C THR A 237 20.10 9.76 48.94
N GLN A 238 20.01 8.50 49.35
CA GLN A 238 20.99 7.86 50.26
C GLN A 238 22.45 7.92 49.75
N ASP A 239 22.66 7.79 48.45
CA ASP A 239 23.95 7.89 47.76
C ASP A 239 24.61 9.27 47.88
N ARG A 240 23.84 10.32 48.20
CA ARG A 240 24.33 11.69 48.38
C ARG A 240 24.14 12.20 49.81
N CYS A 241 24.04 11.28 50.78
CA CYS A 241 23.82 11.64 52.18
C CYS A 241 25.08 12.18 52.83
N TRP A 242 25.04 13.44 53.27
CA TRP A 242 26.14 14.09 54.00
C TRP A 242 26.47 13.44 55.35
N VAL A 243 25.57 12.62 55.90
CA VAL A 243 25.81 11.83 57.11
C VAL A 243 26.65 10.59 56.79
N LEU A 244 26.40 9.94 55.64
CA LEU A 244 27.18 8.78 55.17
C LEU A 244 28.50 9.18 54.52
N TYR A 245 28.50 10.32 53.82
CA TYR A 245 29.62 10.83 53.05
C TYR A 245 29.91 12.28 53.46
N PRO A 246 30.61 12.52 54.57
CA PRO A 246 30.91 13.86 55.07
C PRO A 246 31.73 14.72 54.09
N HIS A 247 32.39 14.10 53.12
CA HIS A 247 33.17 14.76 52.07
C HIS A 247 32.31 15.32 50.92
N LEU A 248 31.01 15.00 50.86
CA LEU A 248 30.07 15.55 49.85
C LEU A 248 29.46 16.91 50.27
N LYS A 249 29.95 17.48 51.37
CA LYS A 249 29.42 18.69 51.97
C LYS A 249 29.90 19.97 51.29
#